data_AF-A0A803PE72-F1
#
_entry.id   AF-A0A803PE72-F1
#
_cell.length_a   1.000
_cell.length_b   1.000
_cell.length_c   1.000
_cell.angle_alpha   90.00
_cell.angle_beta   90.00
_cell.angle_gamma   90.00
#
_symmetry.space_group_name_H-M   'P 1'
#
loop_
_entity.id
_entity.type
_entity.pdbx_description
1 polymer ?
#
loop_
_entity_poly.entity_id
_entity_poly.type
_entity_poly.pdbx_seq_one_letter_code
_entity_poly.pdbx_strand_id
1 'polypeptide(L)'
;MLVYIHLPHLLCIQGSPDLKAAQEVADYLGTRHHEFHFTVQEGIDAIEEVIYHTETYDVTTIRASTPMFLMSRKIKSLGVKMVISGEGSDEIFGGYLYFHKAPNKEEFHQETCRKIKALHLYDCLRANKSTSAWGLEARVPFLDKEFINIAMAIDPEWKMIRPDLGRIEKWVLRNAFDDDQKPYLPKHILYRQKEQFSDGVGYSWIDGLKDHANKQVTDAMLIQASFIYPENTPTTKEGYYYRTIFEKFFPKNAARSTVPGGPSVACSTAKAVEWDAAWSNNLDPSGRAALGVHAAAYEESLGDKDTNQPHGSSQKLQEGLVEQAATVV
;
A
#
# COMPACT_ATOMS: atom_id res chain seq x y z
N MET A 1 -22.64 -28.63 -6.61
CA MET A 1 -21.59 -27.90 -5.86
C MET A 1 -21.68 -26.44 -6.28
N LEU A 2 -22.45 -25.63 -5.55
CA LEU A 2 -22.59 -24.20 -5.82
C LEU A 2 -21.24 -23.52 -5.53
N VAL A 3 -20.53 -23.08 -6.56
CA VAL A 3 -19.37 -22.20 -6.42
C VAL A 3 -19.91 -20.82 -6.07
N TYR A 4 -20.07 -20.55 -4.77
CA TYR A 4 -20.44 -19.22 -4.30
C TYR A 4 -19.24 -18.29 -4.48
N ILE A 5 -19.28 -17.42 -5.49
CA ILE A 5 -18.27 -16.39 -5.71
C ILE A 5 -18.41 -15.33 -4.60
N HIS A 6 -17.70 -15.51 -3.48
CA HIS A 6 -17.50 -14.46 -2.48
C HIS A 6 -16.27 -13.63 -2.90
N LEU A 7 -16.50 -12.58 -3.67
CA LEU A 7 -15.53 -11.52 -3.94
C LEU A 7 -16.18 -10.19 -3.50
N PRO A 8 -15.46 -9.09 -3.29
CA PRO A 8 -14.19 -8.91 -2.59
C PRO A 8 -14.40 -8.83 -1.06
N HIS A 9 -13.43 -9.30 -0.27
CA HIS A 9 -13.35 -8.96 1.16
C HIS A 9 -12.31 -7.86 1.29
N LEU A 10 -12.65 -6.77 1.96
CA LEU A 10 -11.73 -5.66 2.17
C LEU A 10 -11.55 -5.43 3.67
N LEU A 11 -10.32 -5.16 4.09
CA LEU A 11 -10.03 -4.68 5.44
C LEU A 11 -9.31 -3.34 5.36
N CYS A 12 -9.97 -2.29 5.83
CA CYS A 12 -9.39 -0.96 5.94
C CYS A 12 -9.82 -0.27 7.23
N ILE A 13 -9.15 0.83 7.56
CA ILE A 13 -9.64 1.79 8.54
C ILE A 13 -10.87 2.50 7.95
N GLN A 14 -11.86 2.80 8.80
CA GLN A 14 -13.09 3.49 8.39
C GLN A 14 -12.77 4.80 7.65
N GLY A 15 -13.41 5.00 6.50
CA GLY A 15 -13.22 6.20 5.67
C GLY A 15 -12.09 6.12 4.64
N SER A 16 -11.37 5.00 4.55
CA SER A 16 -10.30 4.85 3.56
C SER A 16 -10.80 4.89 2.10
N PRO A 17 -9.97 5.36 1.14
CA PRO A 17 -10.35 5.46 -0.27
C PRO A 17 -10.58 4.09 -0.95
N ASP A 18 -9.98 3.01 -0.42
CA ASP A 18 -10.18 1.67 -0.96
C ASP A 18 -11.56 1.10 -0.67
N LEU A 19 -12.24 1.54 0.41
CA LEU A 19 -13.60 1.10 0.74
C LEU A 19 -14.59 1.47 -0.37
N LYS A 20 -14.53 2.73 -0.83
CA LYS A 20 -15.42 3.22 -1.89
C LYS A 20 -15.21 2.46 -3.20
N ALA A 21 -13.96 2.26 -3.61
CA ALA A 21 -13.64 1.58 -4.85
C ALA A 21 -13.99 0.08 -4.79
N ALA A 22 -13.74 -0.59 -3.67
CA ALA A 22 -14.08 -2.01 -3.52
C ALA A 22 -15.59 -2.25 -3.49
N GLN A 23 -16.35 -1.37 -2.82
CA GLN A 23 -17.82 -1.43 -2.81
C GLN A 23 -18.37 -1.25 -4.23
N GLU A 24 -17.86 -0.27 -4.97
CA GLU A 24 -18.29 -0.04 -6.37
C GLU A 24 -18.01 -1.25 -7.27
N VAL A 25 -16.83 -1.86 -7.16
CA VAL A 25 -16.50 -3.09 -7.89
C VAL A 25 -17.43 -4.23 -7.47
N ALA A 26 -17.74 -4.34 -6.18
CA ALA A 26 -18.59 -5.40 -5.68
C ALA A 26 -20.04 -5.28 -6.21
N ASP A 27 -20.56 -4.06 -6.23
CA ASP A 27 -21.88 -3.72 -6.77
C ASP A 27 -21.94 -3.99 -8.28
N TYR A 28 -20.90 -3.55 -9.02
CA TYR A 28 -20.81 -3.79 -10.46
C TYR A 28 -20.77 -5.28 -10.81
N LEU A 29 -20.02 -6.07 -10.05
CA LEU A 29 -19.87 -7.51 -10.28
C LEU A 29 -21.00 -8.35 -9.66
N GLY A 30 -21.90 -7.75 -8.89
CA GLY A 30 -23.00 -8.45 -8.20
C GLY A 30 -22.50 -9.46 -7.14
N THR A 31 -21.41 -9.13 -6.46
CA THR A 31 -20.74 -10.05 -5.54
C THR A 31 -21.13 -9.81 -4.08
N ARG A 32 -20.99 -10.83 -3.23
CA ARG A 32 -21.23 -10.67 -1.79
C ARG A 32 -20.04 -10.00 -1.12
N HIS A 33 -20.10 -8.67 -1.02
CA HIS A 33 -19.06 -7.88 -0.37
C HIS A 33 -19.06 -8.06 1.15
N HIS A 34 -17.87 -8.15 1.72
CA HIS A 34 -17.64 -8.10 3.16
C HIS A 34 -16.62 -7.01 3.47
N GLU A 35 -17.13 -5.91 4.03
CA GLU A 35 -16.30 -4.84 4.56
C GLU A 35 -15.94 -5.15 6.00
N PHE A 36 -14.63 -5.19 6.26
CA PHE A 36 -14.10 -5.35 7.60
C PHE A 36 -13.35 -4.07 8.01
N HIS A 37 -13.48 -3.73 9.28
CA HIS A 37 -12.71 -2.65 9.89
C HIS A 37 -11.75 -3.16 10.94
N PHE A 38 -10.65 -2.46 11.15
CA PHE A 38 -9.83 -2.60 12.34
C PHE A 38 -9.39 -1.21 12.81
N THR A 39 -9.13 -1.11 14.11
CA THR A 39 -8.56 0.09 14.73
C THR A 39 -7.04 0.03 14.69
N VAL A 40 -6.39 1.20 14.79
CA VAL A 40 -4.92 1.27 14.93
C VAL A 40 -4.44 0.44 16.12
N GLN A 41 -5.18 0.43 17.23
CA GLN A 41 -4.85 -0.36 18.41
C GLN A 41 -4.91 -1.87 18.13
N GLU A 42 -5.97 -2.38 17.50
CA GLU A 42 -6.05 -3.79 17.09
C GLU A 42 -4.90 -4.18 16.16
N GLY A 43 -4.45 -3.26 15.30
CA GLY A 43 -3.27 -3.43 14.46
C GLY A 43 -2.00 -3.54 15.28
N ILE A 44 -1.77 -2.61 16.22
CA ILE A 44 -0.58 -2.59 17.10
C ILE A 44 -0.53 -3.88 17.95
N ASP A 45 -1.65 -4.28 18.53
CA ASP A 45 -1.75 -5.48 19.38
C ASP A 45 -1.43 -6.76 18.60
N ALA A 46 -1.69 -6.78 17.29
CA ALA A 46 -1.40 -7.93 16.44
C ALA A 46 0.06 -8.00 15.95
N ILE A 47 0.88 -6.95 16.11
CA ILE A 47 2.24 -6.88 15.53
C ILE A 47 3.12 -8.05 15.97
N GLU A 48 3.02 -8.45 17.24
CA GLU A 48 3.84 -9.54 17.77
C GLU A 48 3.52 -10.88 17.09
N GLU A 49 2.22 -11.21 16.93
CA GLU A 49 1.78 -12.41 16.21
C GLU A 49 2.11 -12.32 14.72
N VAL A 50 1.98 -11.15 14.11
CA VAL A 50 2.31 -10.92 12.70
C VAL A 50 3.79 -11.19 12.45
N ILE A 51 4.69 -10.69 13.30
CA ILE A 51 6.14 -10.94 13.18
C ILE A 51 6.46 -12.42 13.38
N TYR A 52 5.82 -13.06 14.36
CA TYR A 52 5.96 -14.49 14.57
C TYR A 52 5.56 -15.29 13.32
N HIS A 53 4.40 -14.99 12.73
CA HIS A 53 3.90 -15.73 11.58
C HIS A 53 4.62 -15.42 10.28
N THR A 54 5.05 -14.17 10.06
CA THR A 54 5.73 -13.77 8.81
C THR A 54 7.22 -14.11 8.85
N GLU A 55 7.81 -14.22 10.05
CA GLU A 55 9.22 -14.52 10.27
C GLU A 55 10.14 -13.49 9.59
N THR A 56 9.78 -12.21 9.68
CA THR A 56 10.57 -11.10 9.15
C THR A 56 10.53 -9.89 10.07
N TYR A 57 11.53 -9.02 9.95
CA TYR A 57 11.58 -7.70 10.59
C TYR A 57 11.55 -6.54 9.57
N ASP A 58 11.26 -6.85 8.30
CA ASP A 58 11.10 -5.84 7.26
C ASP A 58 9.88 -4.95 7.52
N VAL A 59 10.10 -3.64 7.60
CA VAL A 59 9.09 -2.64 7.97
C VAL A 59 7.92 -2.64 6.98
N THR A 60 8.22 -2.65 5.68
CA THR A 60 7.19 -2.62 4.63
C THR A 60 6.31 -3.86 4.68
N THR A 61 6.96 -5.02 4.84
CA THR A 61 6.28 -6.32 4.92
C THR A 61 5.39 -6.37 6.15
N ILE A 62 5.86 -5.95 7.33
CA ILE A 62 5.06 -5.98 8.56
C ILE A 62 3.86 -5.03 8.45
N ARG A 63 4.07 -3.78 7.98
CA ARG A 63 3.00 -2.79 7.78
C ARG A 63 1.85 -3.33 6.92
N ALA A 64 2.19 -4.02 5.82
CA ALA A 64 1.20 -4.59 4.91
C ALA A 64 0.65 -5.95 5.37
N SER A 65 1.42 -6.72 6.15
CA SER A 65 1.00 -8.03 6.65
C SER A 65 -0.04 -7.93 7.76
N THR A 66 0.02 -6.91 8.61
CA THR A 66 -0.91 -6.78 9.74
C THR A 66 -2.38 -6.67 9.30
N PRO A 67 -2.77 -5.79 8.36
CA PRO A 67 -4.13 -5.79 7.84
C PRO A 67 -4.49 -7.12 7.18
N MET A 68 -3.59 -7.71 6.39
CA MET A 68 -3.86 -8.99 5.73
C MET A 68 -4.09 -10.14 6.73
N PHE A 69 -3.33 -10.17 7.82
CA PHE A 69 -3.47 -11.11 8.92
C PHE A 69 -4.84 -10.97 9.61
N LEU A 70 -5.21 -9.74 9.99
CA LEU A 70 -6.50 -9.45 10.63
C LEU A 70 -7.68 -9.75 9.70
N MET A 71 -7.53 -9.46 8.40
CA MET A 71 -8.53 -9.76 7.38
C MET A 71 -8.73 -11.27 7.25
N SER A 72 -7.64 -12.02 7.19
CA SER A 72 -7.65 -13.49 7.06
C SER A 72 -8.36 -14.15 8.24
N ARG A 73 -8.16 -13.64 9.46
CA ARG A 73 -8.91 -14.08 10.66
C ARG A 73 -10.42 -13.95 10.45
N LYS A 74 -10.87 -12.80 9.95
CA LYS A 74 -12.30 -12.52 9.73
C LYS A 74 -12.87 -13.36 8.59
N ILE A 75 -12.17 -13.46 7.46
CA ILE A 75 -12.53 -14.34 6.34
C ILE A 75 -12.70 -15.79 6.80
N LYS A 76 -11.76 -16.29 7.62
CA LYS A 76 -11.84 -17.64 8.16
C LYS A 76 -13.08 -17.86 9.01
N SER A 77 -13.47 -16.86 9.81
CA SER A 77 -14.67 -16.93 10.67
C SER A 77 -15.97 -17.06 9.86
N LEU A 78 -15.98 -16.63 8.60
CA LEU A 78 -17.09 -16.84 7.66
C LEU A 78 -17.11 -18.25 7.03
N GLY A 79 -16.16 -19.12 7.39
CA GLY A 79 -16.03 -20.49 6.85
C GLY A 79 -15.31 -20.57 5.49
N VAL A 80 -14.81 -19.45 4.98
CA VAL A 80 -14.02 -19.40 3.73
C VAL A 80 -12.65 -20.04 3.97
N LYS A 81 -12.21 -20.86 3.01
CA LYS A 81 -10.94 -21.61 3.10
C LYS A 81 -9.92 -21.22 2.03
N MET A 82 -10.34 -20.51 0.99
CA MET A 82 -9.48 -20.07 -0.10
C MET A 82 -9.93 -18.70 -0.63
N VAL A 83 -8.96 -17.84 -0.95
CA VAL A 83 -9.15 -16.55 -1.61
C VAL A 83 -8.21 -16.38 -2.80
N ILE A 84 -8.62 -15.57 -3.77
CA ILE A 84 -7.79 -15.16 -4.90
C ILE A 84 -7.27 -13.75 -4.62
N SER A 85 -5.97 -13.53 -4.81
CA SER A 85 -5.31 -12.25 -4.62
C SER A 85 -4.62 -11.77 -5.90
N GLY A 86 -4.45 -10.44 -6.02
CA GLY A 86 -3.82 -9.77 -7.16
C GLY A 86 -2.30 -9.62 -7.07
N GLU A 87 -1.65 -10.25 -6.08
CA GLU A 87 -0.19 -10.20 -5.90
C GLU A 87 0.56 -10.64 -7.17
N GLY A 88 1.68 -10.00 -7.47
CA GLY A 88 2.49 -10.26 -8.66
C GLY A 88 2.16 -9.38 -9.87
N SER A 89 0.97 -8.74 -9.89
CA SER A 89 0.58 -7.86 -10.99
C SER A 89 1.54 -6.68 -11.16
N ASP A 90 1.90 -6.02 -10.06
CA ASP A 90 2.77 -4.84 -10.08
C ASP A 90 4.21 -5.23 -10.50
N GLU A 91 4.69 -6.40 -10.09
CA GLU A 91 6.01 -6.92 -10.47
C GLU A 91 6.13 -7.29 -11.93
N ILE A 92 5.06 -7.84 -12.51
CA ILE A 92 5.06 -8.30 -13.92
C ILE A 92 4.90 -7.13 -14.89
N PHE A 93 4.09 -6.13 -14.50
CA PHE A 93 3.67 -5.05 -15.39
C PHE A 93 4.21 -3.66 -15.00
N GLY A 94 5.11 -3.59 -14.01
CA GLY A 94 5.70 -2.34 -13.52
C GLY A 94 4.65 -1.37 -12.96
N GLY A 95 3.86 -1.86 -11.99
CA GLY A 95 2.75 -1.12 -11.42
C GLY A 95 3.11 -0.18 -10.28
N TYR A 96 4.32 -0.26 -9.73
CA TYR A 96 4.76 0.68 -8.71
C TYR A 96 5.08 2.04 -9.31
N LEU A 97 4.76 3.11 -8.60
CA LEU A 97 4.96 4.49 -9.08
C LEU A 97 6.42 4.80 -9.45
N TYR A 98 7.39 4.08 -8.87
CA TYR A 98 8.79 4.29 -9.22
C TYR A 98 9.14 3.87 -10.67
N PHE A 99 8.33 3.00 -11.28
CA PHE A 99 8.51 2.63 -12.69
C PHE A 99 8.27 3.80 -13.66
N HIS A 100 7.62 4.89 -13.22
CA HIS A 100 7.51 6.13 -14.02
C HIS A 100 8.87 6.76 -14.31
N LYS A 101 9.91 6.42 -13.52
CA LYS A 101 11.28 6.91 -13.68
C LYS A 101 12.19 5.91 -14.38
N ALA A 102 11.67 4.77 -14.84
CA ALA A 102 12.48 3.82 -15.58
C ALA A 102 13.08 4.50 -16.82
N PRO A 103 14.42 4.48 -17.00
CA PRO A 103 15.08 5.29 -18.02
C PRO A 103 14.83 4.76 -19.44
N ASN A 104 14.59 3.46 -19.58
CA ASN A 104 14.34 2.78 -20.84
C ASN A 104 13.66 1.42 -20.59
N LYS A 105 13.23 0.77 -21.67
CA LYS A 105 12.49 -0.48 -21.63
C LYS A 105 13.35 -1.65 -21.14
N GLU A 106 14.66 -1.62 -21.35
CA GLU A 106 15.61 -2.63 -20.88
C GLU A 106 15.73 -2.61 -19.36
N GLU A 107 15.94 -1.44 -18.75
CA GLU A 107 16.00 -1.28 -17.30
C GLU A 107 14.65 -1.60 -16.65
N PHE A 108 13.53 -1.19 -17.26
CA PHE A 108 12.19 -1.59 -16.84
C PHE A 108 12.07 -3.12 -16.78
N HIS A 109 12.44 -3.82 -17.86
CA HIS A 109 12.33 -5.28 -17.93
C HIS A 109 13.25 -5.97 -16.93
N GLN A 110 14.50 -5.54 -16.82
CA GLN A 110 15.43 -6.09 -15.84
C GLN A 110 14.92 -5.91 -14.42
N GLU A 111 14.28 -4.79 -14.12
CA GLU A 111 13.67 -4.55 -12.82
C GLU A 111 12.48 -5.47 -12.55
N THR A 112 11.56 -5.64 -13.50
CA THR A 112 10.47 -6.62 -13.38
C THR A 112 11.02 -8.03 -13.13
N CYS A 113 12.09 -8.43 -13.83
CA CYS A 113 12.76 -9.70 -13.60
C CYS A 113 13.38 -9.82 -12.19
N ARG A 114 14.04 -8.76 -11.69
CA ARG A 114 14.60 -8.72 -10.33
C ARG A 114 13.49 -8.86 -9.29
N LYS A 115 12.41 -8.08 -9.44
CA LYS A 115 11.24 -8.10 -8.56
C LYS A 115 10.55 -9.46 -8.54
N ILE A 116 10.27 -10.07 -9.69
CA ILE A 116 9.68 -11.42 -9.76
C ILE A 116 10.56 -12.46 -9.06
N LYS A 117 11.88 -12.43 -9.28
CA LYS A 117 12.81 -13.36 -8.62
C LYS A 117 12.88 -13.16 -7.10
N ALA A 118 12.61 -11.96 -6.60
CA ALA A 118 12.65 -11.63 -5.19
C ALA A 118 11.29 -11.76 -4.47
N LEU A 119 10.19 -11.99 -5.20
CA LEU A 119 8.82 -12.07 -4.65
C LEU A 119 8.70 -13.01 -3.44
N HIS A 120 9.44 -14.12 -3.44
CA HIS A 120 9.42 -15.11 -2.36
C HIS A 120 9.92 -14.56 -1.01
N LEU A 121 10.64 -13.44 -1.01
CA LEU A 121 11.15 -12.77 0.19
C LEU A 121 10.20 -11.67 0.69
N TYR A 122 9.23 -11.25 -0.13
CA TYR A 122 8.39 -10.07 0.12
C TYR A 122 6.90 -10.43 -0.02
N ASP A 123 6.28 -10.10 -1.14
CA ASP A 123 4.83 -10.17 -1.34
C ASP A 123 4.28 -11.60 -1.26
N CYS A 124 4.99 -12.61 -1.78
CA CYS A 124 4.58 -14.00 -1.61
C CYS A 124 4.73 -14.47 -0.16
N LEU A 125 5.76 -14.02 0.56
CA LEU A 125 5.94 -14.31 1.98
C LEU A 125 4.76 -13.75 2.78
N ARG A 126 4.45 -12.46 2.58
CA ARG A 126 3.31 -11.80 3.22
C ARG A 126 1.99 -12.49 2.91
N ALA A 127 1.69 -12.67 1.62
CA ALA A 127 0.42 -13.24 1.17
C ALA A 127 0.22 -14.65 1.71
N ASN A 128 1.24 -15.51 1.61
CA ASN A 128 1.13 -16.88 2.07
C ASN A 128 1.06 -16.98 3.59
N LYS A 129 2.00 -16.38 4.32
CA LYS A 129 2.13 -16.56 5.77
C LYS A 129 1.01 -15.87 6.54
N SER A 130 0.59 -14.67 6.11
CA SER A 130 -0.48 -13.92 6.78
C SER A 130 -1.83 -14.62 6.66
N THR A 131 -2.14 -15.22 5.50
CA THR A 131 -3.39 -15.99 5.34
C THR A 131 -3.30 -17.37 6.01
N SER A 132 -2.15 -18.04 5.89
CA SER A 132 -1.93 -19.36 6.49
C SER A 132 -1.98 -19.34 8.01
N ALA A 133 -1.66 -18.22 8.66
CA ALA A 133 -1.83 -18.03 10.11
C ALA A 133 -3.25 -18.36 10.60
N TRP A 134 -4.25 -18.18 9.74
CA TRP A 134 -5.66 -18.46 10.03
C TRP A 134 -6.20 -19.66 9.22
N GLY A 135 -5.32 -20.47 8.62
CA GLY A 135 -5.72 -21.61 7.79
C GLY A 135 -6.55 -21.19 6.57
N LEU A 136 -6.20 -20.06 5.95
CA LEU A 136 -6.78 -19.54 4.72
C LEU A 136 -5.76 -19.67 3.58
N GLU A 137 -6.12 -20.38 2.51
CA GLU A 137 -5.27 -20.51 1.32
C GLU A 137 -5.40 -19.27 0.43
N ALA A 138 -4.28 -18.63 0.07
CA ALA A 138 -4.25 -17.57 -0.93
C ALA A 138 -3.73 -18.11 -2.27
N ARG A 139 -4.47 -17.86 -3.35
CA ARG A 139 -4.05 -18.14 -4.73
C ARG A 139 -3.75 -16.85 -5.47
N VAL A 140 -2.72 -16.88 -6.30
CA VAL A 140 -2.15 -15.69 -6.96
C VAL A 140 -2.05 -15.91 -8.48
N PRO A 141 -3.17 -15.74 -9.24
CA PRO A 141 -3.22 -16.08 -10.66
C PRO A 141 -2.21 -15.35 -11.53
N PHE A 142 -1.82 -14.13 -11.16
CA PHE A 142 -0.74 -13.40 -11.86
C PHE A 142 0.60 -14.12 -11.81
N LEU A 143 0.83 -14.98 -10.81
CA LEU A 143 2.07 -15.74 -10.67
C LEU A 143 1.96 -17.17 -11.22
N ASP A 144 0.89 -17.47 -11.97
CA ASP A 144 0.83 -18.69 -12.75
C ASP A 144 1.99 -18.76 -13.77
N LYS A 145 2.57 -19.95 -13.94
CA LYS A 145 3.77 -20.13 -14.76
C LYS A 145 3.50 -19.84 -16.24
N GLU A 146 2.35 -20.25 -16.76
CA GLU A 146 1.98 -20.01 -18.16
C GLU A 146 1.67 -18.53 -18.37
N PHE A 147 0.96 -17.91 -17.43
CA PHE A 147 0.69 -16.48 -17.46
C PHE A 147 1.98 -15.65 -17.41
N ILE A 148 2.92 -15.95 -16.52
CA ILE A 148 4.23 -15.27 -16.44
C ILE A 148 4.96 -15.39 -17.79
N ASN A 149 5.01 -16.59 -18.39
CA ASN A 149 5.71 -16.78 -19.66
C ASN A 149 5.15 -15.88 -20.76
N ILE A 150 3.83 -15.75 -20.85
CA ILE A 150 3.16 -14.88 -21.82
C ILE A 150 3.42 -13.40 -21.47
N ALA A 151 3.12 -13.01 -20.23
CA ALA A 151 3.21 -11.62 -19.80
C ALA A 151 4.64 -11.08 -19.88
N MET A 152 5.66 -11.90 -19.63
CA MET A 152 7.08 -11.52 -19.71
C MET A 152 7.64 -11.53 -21.14
N ALA A 153 6.96 -12.17 -22.09
CA ALA A 153 7.32 -12.14 -23.51
C ALA A 153 6.82 -10.89 -24.26
N ILE A 154 5.90 -10.13 -23.66
CA ILE A 154 5.45 -8.83 -24.20
C ILE A 154 6.65 -7.87 -24.26
N ASP A 155 6.83 -7.16 -25.40
CA ASP A 155 7.85 -6.11 -25.52
C ASP A 155 7.67 -5.10 -24.37
N PRO A 156 8.70 -4.88 -23.52
CA PRO A 156 8.59 -4.00 -22.36
C PRO A 156 8.16 -2.57 -22.70
N GLU A 157 8.30 -2.12 -23.96
CA GLU A 157 7.75 -0.85 -24.45
C GLU A 157 6.24 -0.71 -24.21
N TRP A 158 5.48 -1.82 -24.27
CA TRP A 158 4.05 -1.80 -23.98
C TRP A 158 3.71 -1.73 -22.48
N LYS A 159 4.70 -2.03 -21.62
CA LYS A 159 4.57 -1.94 -20.17
C LYS A 159 5.06 -0.59 -19.62
N MET A 160 5.93 0.10 -20.36
CA MET A 160 6.42 1.41 -19.98
C MET A 160 5.27 2.41 -19.80
N ILE A 161 5.38 3.22 -18.76
CA ILE A 161 4.48 4.33 -18.53
C ILE A 161 4.86 5.45 -19.50
N ARG A 162 3.88 5.88 -20.32
CA ARG A 162 4.06 6.86 -21.40
C ARG A 162 2.89 7.85 -21.35
N PRO A 163 2.95 8.87 -20.46
CA PRO A 163 1.89 9.86 -20.32
C PRO A 163 1.63 10.63 -21.62
N ASP A 164 2.67 10.82 -22.45
CA ASP A 164 2.58 11.39 -23.80
C ASP A 164 1.68 10.60 -24.75
N LEU A 165 1.49 9.30 -24.48
CA LEU A 165 0.61 8.39 -25.21
C LEU A 165 -0.65 8.02 -24.43
N GLY A 166 -0.91 8.69 -23.29
CA GLY A 166 -2.02 8.34 -22.40
C GLY A 166 -1.87 6.99 -21.68
N ARG A 167 -0.65 6.43 -21.62
CA ARG A 167 -0.39 5.15 -20.95
C ARG A 167 0.04 5.38 -19.50
N ILE A 168 -0.77 4.86 -18.58
CA ILE A 168 -0.47 4.83 -17.13
C ILE A 168 0.19 3.51 -16.72
N GLU A 169 0.52 3.34 -15.45
CA GLU A 169 1.06 2.09 -14.94
C GLU A 169 0.15 0.90 -15.25
N LYS A 170 0.76 -0.21 -15.68
CA LYS A 170 0.05 -1.43 -16.10
C LYS A 170 -0.92 -1.21 -17.27
N TRP A 171 -0.70 -0.21 -18.13
CA TRP A 171 -1.60 0.10 -19.25
C TRP A 171 -1.93 -1.12 -20.12
N VAL A 172 -0.95 -1.96 -20.48
CA VAL A 172 -1.20 -3.16 -21.30
C VAL A 172 -2.18 -4.13 -20.63
N LEU A 173 -2.13 -4.26 -19.30
CA LEU A 173 -3.07 -5.08 -18.54
C LEU A 173 -4.45 -4.43 -18.55
N ARG A 174 -4.54 -3.12 -18.27
CA ARG A 174 -5.81 -2.38 -18.28
C ARG A 174 -6.51 -2.46 -19.63
N ASN A 175 -5.75 -2.22 -20.71
CA ASN A 175 -6.22 -2.31 -22.09
C ASN A 175 -6.69 -3.73 -22.47
N ALA A 176 -6.07 -4.78 -21.92
CA ALA A 176 -6.50 -6.16 -22.18
C ALA A 176 -7.86 -6.50 -21.54
N PHE A 177 -8.31 -5.73 -20.54
CA PHE A 177 -9.62 -5.88 -19.89
C PHE A 177 -10.60 -4.75 -20.25
N ASP A 178 -10.22 -3.85 -21.18
CA ASP A 178 -11.09 -2.78 -21.70
C ASP A 178 -11.94 -3.33 -22.85
N ASP A 179 -13.07 -3.95 -22.50
CA ASP A 179 -14.03 -4.51 -23.44
C ASP A 179 -15.28 -3.63 -23.49
N ASP A 180 -15.48 -2.90 -24.59
CA ASP A 180 -16.64 -2.02 -24.78
C ASP A 180 -17.97 -2.79 -24.90
N GLN A 181 -17.95 -4.05 -25.31
CA GLN A 181 -19.16 -4.88 -25.47
C GLN A 181 -19.54 -5.58 -24.17
N LYS A 182 -18.54 -6.04 -23.43
CA LYS A 182 -18.72 -6.73 -22.14
C LYS A 182 -17.70 -6.24 -21.11
N PRO A 183 -17.89 -5.03 -20.56
CA PRO A 183 -16.89 -4.43 -19.69
C PRO A 183 -16.68 -5.25 -18.42
N TYR A 184 -15.42 -5.57 -18.13
CA TYR A 184 -15.04 -6.31 -16.92
C TYR A 184 -15.15 -5.46 -15.65
N LEU A 185 -14.94 -4.14 -15.76
CA LEU A 185 -14.98 -3.16 -14.68
C LEU A 185 -15.50 -1.80 -15.22
N PRO A 186 -16.02 -0.91 -14.36
CA PRO A 186 -16.28 0.47 -14.73
C PRO A 186 -15.01 1.16 -15.24
N LYS A 187 -15.10 2.00 -16.29
CA LYS A 187 -13.91 2.60 -16.93
C LYS A 187 -13.05 3.42 -15.96
N HIS A 188 -13.64 4.18 -15.05
CA HIS A 188 -12.87 4.96 -14.08
C HIS A 188 -12.17 4.09 -13.02
N ILE A 189 -12.67 2.90 -12.72
CA ILE A 189 -11.95 1.90 -11.91
C ILE A 189 -10.83 1.27 -12.72
N LEU A 190 -11.11 0.85 -13.95
CA LEU A 190 -10.14 0.19 -14.84
C LEU A 190 -8.91 1.07 -15.10
N TYR A 191 -9.09 2.39 -15.16
CA TYR A 191 -8.01 3.37 -15.34
C TYR A 191 -7.69 4.19 -14.08
N ARG A 192 -8.11 3.74 -12.89
CA ARG A 192 -7.72 4.37 -11.61
C ARG A 192 -6.21 4.25 -11.40
N GLN A 193 -5.55 5.35 -11.04
CA GLN A 193 -4.13 5.37 -10.68
C GLN A 193 -3.86 4.43 -9.49
N LYS A 194 -2.66 3.82 -9.47
CA LYS A 194 -2.21 2.95 -8.40
C LYS A 194 -2.15 3.67 -7.05
N GLU A 195 -2.83 3.09 -6.07
CA GLU A 195 -2.66 3.36 -4.64
C GLU A 195 -1.92 2.18 -3.99
N GLN A 196 -0.90 2.44 -3.17
CA GLN A 196 -0.20 1.36 -2.44
C GLN A 196 -1.06 0.78 -1.31
N PHE A 197 -0.94 -0.52 -1.05
CA PHE A 197 -1.82 -1.22 -0.08
C PHE A 197 -1.77 -0.60 1.32
N SER A 198 -0.59 -0.23 1.81
CA SER A 198 -0.44 0.39 3.13
C SER A 198 -1.06 1.78 3.23
N ASP A 199 -1.12 2.52 2.13
CA ASP A 199 -1.75 3.84 2.08
C ASP A 199 -3.28 3.72 1.90
N GLY A 200 -3.72 2.74 1.10
CA GLY A 200 -5.13 2.41 0.88
C GLY A 200 -5.85 1.87 2.12
N VAL A 201 -5.14 1.25 3.06
CA VAL A 201 -5.68 0.82 4.37
C VAL A 201 -6.04 2.01 5.27
N GLY A 202 -5.41 3.17 5.09
CA GLY A 202 -5.70 4.40 5.82
C GLY A 202 -4.46 5.07 6.41
N TYR A 203 -4.37 6.40 6.22
CA TYR A 203 -3.19 7.19 6.58
C TYR A 203 -2.77 7.06 8.05
N SER A 204 -3.74 6.96 8.97
CA SER A 204 -3.53 6.84 10.41
C SER A 204 -2.87 5.53 10.86
N TRP A 205 -2.84 4.50 10.02
CA TRP A 205 -2.18 3.23 10.35
C TRP A 205 -0.67 3.43 10.50
N ILE A 206 -0.04 4.01 9.47
CA ILE A 206 1.41 4.22 9.43
C ILE A 206 1.83 5.19 10.53
N ASP A 207 1.08 6.27 10.72
CA ASP A 207 1.39 7.27 11.74
C ASP A 207 1.25 6.68 13.15
N GLY A 208 0.21 5.88 13.40
CA GLY A 208 0.03 5.15 14.66
C GLY A 208 1.16 4.16 14.98
N LEU A 209 1.68 3.47 13.96
CA LEU A 209 2.85 2.59 14.12
C LEU A 209 4.12 3.37 14.48
N LYS A 210 4.39 4.48 13.78
CA LYS A 210 5.52 5.36 14.07
C LYS A 210 5.43 5.91 15.51
N ASP A 211 4.25 6.39 15.91
CA ASP A 211 4.00 6.92 17.26
C ASP A 211 4.16 5.86 18.34
N HIS A 212 3.69 4.63 18.12
CA HIS A 212 3.89 3.52 19.04
C HIS A 212 5.37 3.19 19.19
N ALA A 213 6.09 3.02 18.07
CA ALA A 213 7.52 2.72 18.10
C ALA A 213 8.34 3.83 18.79
N ASN A 214 7.97 5.09 18.60
CA ASN A 214 8.60 6.24 19.27
C ASN A 214 8.48 6.20 20.80
N LYS A 215 7.41 5.59 21.32
CA LYS A 215 7.21 5.39 22.77
C LYS A 215 8.01 4.21 23.32
N GLN A 216 8.29 3.21 22.48
CA GLN A 216 8.99 1.98 22.88
C GLN A 216 10.52 2.05 22.70
N VAL A 217 10.99 2.84 21.74
CA VAL A 217 12.41 2.91 21.37
C VAL A 217 12.94 4.33 21.58
N THR A 218 13.93 4.45 22.47
CA THR A 218 14.60 5.74 22.76
C THR A 218 15.65 6.07 21.71
N ASP A 219 16.04 7.35 21.61
CA ASP A 219 17.13 7.76 20.71
C ASP A 219 18.46 7.09 21.09
N ALA A 220 18.71 6.89 22.38
CA ALA A 220 19.89 6.18 22.88
C ALA A 220 19.94 4.72 22.39
N MET A 221 18.81 4.02 22.37
CA MET A 221 18.72 2.66 21.80
C MET A 221 19.06 2.66 20.31
N LEU A 222 18.52 3.62 19.55
CA LEU A 222 18.78 3.70 18.11
C LEU A 222 20.26 4.05 17.80
N ILE A 223 20.88 4.94 18.57
CA ILE A 223 22.32 5.27 18.45
C ILE A 223 23.18 4.02 18.69
N GLN A 224 22.77 3.15 19.61
CA GLN A 224 23.49 1.92 19.92
C GLN A 224 23.11 0.73 19.03
N ALA A 225 22.20 0.92 18.06
CA ALA A 225 21.63 -0.18 17.28
C ALA A 225 22.68 -1.00 16.53
N SER A 226 23.76 -0.39 16.03
CA SER A 226 24.83 -1.12 15.31
C SER A 226 25.64 -2.06 16.20
N PHE A 227 25.71 -1.78 17.51
CA PHE A 227 26.38 -2.64 18.47
C PHE A 227 25.51 -3.85 18.85
N ILE A 228 24.19 -3.65 18.93
CA ILE A 228 23.22 -4.69 19.30
C ILE A 228 22.86 -5.54 18.08
N TYR A 229 22.66 -4.91 16.93
CA TYR A 229 22.25 -5.49 15.67
C TYR A 229 23.26 -5.11 14.56
N PRO A 230 24.46 -5.73 14.53
CA PRO A 230 25.48 -5.41 13.54
C PRO A 230 25.09 -5.82 12.11
N GLU A 231 24.25 -6.85 11.98
CA GLU A 231 23.69 -7.28 10.70
C GLU A 231 22.31 -6.64 10.49
N ASN A 232 22.10 -6.00 9.33
CA ASN A 232 20.88 -5.28 8.98
C ASN A 232 20.45 -4.33 10.10
N THR A 233 21.37 -3.43 10.49
CA THR A 233 21.15 -2.48 11.58
C THR A 233 19.90 -1.65 11.31
N PRO A 234 18.92 -1.61 12.23
CA PRO A 234 17.74 -0.79 12.06
C PRO A 234 18.12 0.69 12.09
N THR A 235 17.68 1.43 11.08
CA THR A 235 17.92 2.88 10.93
C THR A 235 16.77 3.74 11.43
N THR A 236 15.64 3.13 11.80
CA THR A 236 14.44 3.79 12.33
C THR A 236 14.01 3.12 13.63
N LYS A 237 13.30 3.86 14.49
CA LYS A 237 12.74 3.33 15.75
C LYS A 237 11.72 2.21 15.50
N GLU A 238 10.93 2.32 14.44
CA GLU A 238 9.99 1.28 14.02
C GLU A 238 10.72 -0.01 13.60
N GLY A 239 11.77 0.10 12.76
CA GLY A 239 12.60 -1.04 12.41
C GLY A 239 13.28 -1.67 13.62
N TYR A 240 13.73 -0.85 14.58
CA TYR A 240 14.31 -1.34 15.83
C TYR A 240 13.28 -2.11 16.67
N TYR A 241 12.07 -1.58 16.80
CA TYR A 241 10.98 -2.22 17.53
C TYR A 241 10.63 -3.59 16.94
N TYR A 242 10.47 -3.67 15.62
CA TYR A 242 10.22 -4.94 14.93
C TYR A 242 11.38 -5.92 15.06
N ARG A 243 12.62 -5.44 14.93
CA ARG A 243 13.81 -6.26 15.13
C ARG A 243 13.87 -6.83 16.55
N THR A 244 13.48 -6.06 17.56
CA THR A 244 13.44 -6.51 18.96
C THR A 244 12.44 -7.67 19.13
N ILE A 245 11.26 -7.56 18.52
CA ILE A 245 10.25 -8.63 18.57
C ILE A 245 10.71 -9.87 17.79
N PHE A 246 11.29 -9.69 16.60
CA PHE A 246 11.80 -10.79 15.80
C PHE A 246 12.84 -11.60 16.58
N GLU A 247 13.78 -10.93 17.25
CA GLU A 247 14.85 -11.57 18.04
C GLU A 247 14.32 -12.33 19.27
N LYS A 248 13.17 -11.94 19.81
CA LYS A 248 12.47 -12.68 20.89
C LYS A 248 12.07 -14.08 20.43
N PHE A 249 11.59 -14.23 19.20
CA PHE A 249 11.14 -15.51 18.64
C PHE A 249 12.25 -16.27 17.90
N PHE A 250 13.14 -15.55 17.23
CA PHE A 250 14.13 -16.10 16.30
C PHE A 250 15.56 -15.65 16.63
N PRO A 251 16.13 -16.00 17.80
CA PRO A 251 17.39 -15.43 18.30
C PRO A 251 18.66 -15.89 17.55
N LYS A 252 18.53 -16.81 16.59
CA LYS A 252 19.66 -17.46 15.90
C LYS A 252 20.10 -16.65 14.68
N ASN A 253 21.41 -16.59 14.44
CA ASN A 253 22.00 -15.96 13.23
C ASN A 253 21.34 -16.44 11.93
N ALA A 254 21.11 -17.76 11.82
CA ALA A 254 20.50 -18.33 10.62
C ALA A 254 19.14 -17.72 10.28
N ALA A 255 18.32 -17.37 11.27
CA ALA A 255 17.03 -16.72 11.04
C ALA A 255 17.19 -15.24 10.66
N ARG A 256 18.17 -14.54 11.25
CA ARG A 256 18.48 -13.16 10.84
C ARG A 256 18.85 -13.07 9.36
N SER A 257 19.66 -14.02 8.89
CA SER A 257 20.19 -14.03 7.52
C SER A 257 19.16 -14.37 6.45
N THR A 258 17.97 -14.86 6.81
CA THR A 258 16.88 -15.09 5.85
C THR A 258 16.09 -13.83 5.53
N VAL A 259 16.22 -12.78 6.35
CA VAL A 259 15.54 -11.50 6.11
C VAL A 259 16.46 -10.61 5.27
N PRO A 260 16.03 -10.18 4.07
CA PRO A 260 16.85 -9.37 3.19
C PRO A 260 17.26 -8.04 3.84
N GLY A 261 18.52 -7.67 3.67
CA GLY A 261 19.04 -6.37 4.05
C GLY A 261 19.19 -5.43 2.87
N GLY A 262 19.51 -4.17 3.17
CA GLY A 262 19.89 -3.16 2.18
C GLY A 262 18.86 -2.02 2.04
N PRO A 263 19.23 -0.95 1.32
CA PRO A 263 18.34 0.17 1.08
C PRO A 263 17.16 -0.25 0.18
N SER A 264 15.96 0.15 0.58
CA SER A 264 14.71 -0.03 -0.15
C SER A 264 13.85 1.22 0.05
N VAL A 265 13.29 1.76 -1.03
CA VAL A 265 12.37 2.91 -1.00
C VAL A 265 11.10 2.50 -1.71
N ALA A 266 9.94 2.57 -1.06
CA ALA A 266 8.63 2.32 -1.70
C ALA A 266 8.55 1.04 -2.56
N CYS A 267 9.07 -0.09 -2.05
CA CYS A 267 9.18 -1.38 -2.73
C CYS A 267 10.16 -1.43 -3.92
N SER A 268 11.03 -0.43 -4.08
CA SER A 268 12.07 -0.38 -5.10
C SER A 268 13.26 -1.26 -4.73
N THR A 269 13.96 -1.80 -5.73
CA THR A 269 15.30 -2.37 -5.50
C THR A 269 16.33 -1.26 -5.39
N ALA A 270 17.51 -1.58 -4.86
CA ALA A 270 18.66 -0.66 -4.86
C ALA A 270 19.00 -0.12 -6.25
N LYS A 271 18.78 -0.92 -7.31
CA LYS A 271 19.02 -0.49 -8.69
C LYS A 271 18.02 0.57 -9.16
N ALA A 272 16.75 0.45 -8.76
CA ALA A 272 15.73 1.42 -9.09
C ALA A 272 15.91 2.76 -8.35
N VAL A 273 16.60 2.77 -7.21
CA VAL A 273 16.98 4.03 -6.52
C VAL A 273 17.95 4.87 -7.38
N GLU A 274 18.73 4.23 -8.25
CA GLU A 274 19.64 4.94 -9.17
C GLU A 274 18.91 5.67 -10.31
N TRP A 275 17.62 5.40 -10.54
CA TRP A 275 16.86 6.01 -11.62
C TRP A 275 16.46 7.47 -11.35
N ASP A 276 16.39 7.87 -10.08
CA ASP A 276 16.09 9.25 -9.70
C ASP A 276 16.92 9.68 -8.49
N ALA A 277 17.81 10.65 -8.71
CA ALA A 277 18.68 11.19 -7.67
C ALA A 277 17.89 11.77 -6.48
N ALA A 278 16.65 12.24 -6.68
CA ALA A 278 15.80 12.75 -5.61
C ALA A 278 15.38 11.65 -4.61
N TRP A 279 15.33 10.38 -5.02
CA TRP A 279 14.95 9.27 -4.14
C TRP A 279 16.08 8.76 -3.26
N SER A 280 17.34 8.98 -3.65
CA SER A 280 18.48 8.65 -2.80
C SER A 280 18.43 9.36 -1.43
N ASN A 281 17.68 10.47 -1.33
CA ASN A 281 17.51 11.27 -0.13
C ASN A 281 16.19 11.02 0.63
N ASN A 282 15.28 10.19 0.13
CA ASN A 282 13.98 9.92 0.77
C ASN A 282 13.91 8.49 1.30
N LEU A 283 13.95 8.34 2.63
CA LEU A 283 13.98 7.04 3.32
C LEU A 283 12.59 6.52 3.73
N ASP A 284 11.48 7.20 3.37
CA ASP A 284 10.15 6.68 3.69
C ASP A 284 9.78 5.54 2.72
N PRO A 285 9.49 4.32 3.21
CA PRO A 285 9.14 3.20 2.36
C PRO A 285 7.67 3.24 1.88
N SER A 286 6.90 4.29 2.17
CA SER A 286 5.52 4.45 1.69
C SER A 286 5.45 5.03 0.27
N GLY A 287 4.32 4.84 -0.41
CA GLY A 287 4.06 5.37 -1.74
C GLY A 287 4.08 6.89 -1.80
N ARG A 288 3.90 7.54 -0.64
CA ARG A 288 4.02 8.98 -0.41
C ARG A 288 5.41 9.53 -0.78
N ALA A 289 6.43 8.67 -0.81
CA ALA A 289 7.78 9.06 -1.22
C ALA A 289 7.90 9.39 -2.72
N ALA A 290 6.96 8.95 -3.56
CA ALA A 290 6.92 9.26 -4.99
C ALA A 290 6.35 10.67 -5.29
N LEU A 291 6.99 11.69 -4.71
CA LEU A 291 6.63 13.11 -4.88
C LEU A 291 6.56 13.48 -6.37
N GLY A 292 5.45 14.09 -6.79
CA GLY A 292 5.22 14.58 -8.16
C GLY A 292 4.62 13.58 -9.15
N VAL A 293 4.39 12.32 -8.76
CA VAL A 293 3.71 11.31 -9.60
C VAL A 293 2.28 11.03 -9.12
N HIS A 294 2.01 11.25 -7.83
CA HIS A 294 0.71 11.00 -7.21
C HIS A 294 -0.23 12.20 -7.40
N ALA A 295 -1.12 12.15 -8.41
CA ALA A 295 -2.03 13.25 -8.70
C ALA A 295 -3.17 13.35 -7.66
N ALA A 296 -3.63 12.22 -7.12
CA ALA A 296 -4.80 12.16 -6.25
C ALA A 296 -4.56 12.54 -4.78
N ALA A 297 -3.30 12.70 -4.34
CA ALA A 297 -3.00 12.99 -2.92
C ALA A 297 -3.31 14.44 -2.51
N TYR A 298 -3.53 15.34 -3.48
CA TYR A 298 -3.58 16.78 -3.24
C TYR A 298 -4.99 17.38 -3.24
N GLU A 299 -6.03 16.64 -3.63
CA GLU A 299 -7.40 17.19 -3.69
C GLU A 299 -8.11 17.26 -2.32
N GLU A 300 -7.74 16.42 -1.34
CA GLU A 300 -8.41 16.43 -0.02
C GLU A 300 -7.95 17.55 0.93
N SER A 301 -6.91 18.32 0.58
CA SER A 301 -6.34 19.34 1.48
C SER A 301 -6.88 20.78 1.31
N LEU A 302 -7.78 21.02 0.35
CA LEU A 302 -8.28 22.37 0.03
C LEU A 302 -9.77 22.59 0.33
N GLY A 303 -10.42 21.65 1.01
CA GLY A 303 -11.87 21.65 1.21
C GLY A 303 -12.35 21.76 2.65
N ASP A 304 -11.65 22.46 3.55
CA ASP A 304 -12.25 22.78 4.86
C ASP A 304 -11.54 23.95 5.57
N LYS A 305 -11.87 25.19 5.19
CA LYS A 305 -11.68 26.37 6.04
C LYS A 305 -12.86 27.33 5.92
N ASP A 306 -13.56 27.45 7.05
CA ASP A 306 -14.43 28.55 7.48
C ASP A 306 -15.74 28.81 6.73
N THR A 307 -16.76 28.02 7.06
CA THR A 307 -18.11 28.57 7.27
C THR A 307 -18.69 28.06 8.59
N ASN A 308 -18.45 28.78 9.68
CA ASN A 308 -19.25 28.64 10.91
C ASN A 308 -19.41 30.01 11.58
N GLN A 309 -20.52 30.70 11.26
CA GLN A 309 -21.12 31.68 12.16
C GLN A 309 -22.48 31.14 12.64
N PRO A 310 -22.77 31.16 13.96
CA PRO A 310 -24.00 30.62 14.50
C PRO A 310 -25.16 31.63 14.39
N HIS A 311 -26.33 31.14 13.97
CA HIS A 311 -27.60 31.87 14.05
C HIS A 311 -28.08 31.99 15.50
N GLY A 312 -28.50 33.20 15.92
CA GLY A 312 -29.15 33.41 17.21
C GLY A 312 -29.76 34.79 17.44
N SER A 313 -31.05 34.91 17.11
CA SER A 313 -32.08 35.82 17.67
C SER A 313 -32.17 37.28 17.22
N SER A 314 -33.41 37.63 16.85
CA SER A 314 -33.95 38.94 16.47
C SER A 314 -34.13 39.84 17.69
N GLN A 315 -33.74 41.11 17.62
CA GLN A 315 -34.43 42.22 18.31
C GLN A 315 -34.13 43.57 17.64
N LYS A 316 -35.20 44.37 17.52
CA LYS A 316 -35.30 45.70 16.89
C LYS A 316 -34.47 46.77 17.61
N LEU A 317 -34.09 47.83 16.87
CA LEU A 317 -34.07 49.28 17.19
C LEU A 317 -33.05 49.96 16.24
N GLN A 318 -33.44 50.75 15.24
CA GLN A 318 -33.81 52.18 15.23
C GLN A 318 -32.65 53.11 14.76
N GLU A 319 -32.90 53.79 13.64
CA GLU A 319 -32.45 55.15 13.22
C GLU A 319 -30.97 55.54 12.98
N GLY A 320 -30.76 56.30 11.89
CA GLY A 320 -29.63 57.23 11.66
C GLY A 320 -28.84 56.99 10.36
N LEU A 321 -29.23 57.54 9.19
CA LEU A 321 -28.79 58.81 8.58
C LEU A 321 -27.29 58.94 8.25
N VAL A 322 -27.00 59.09 6.94
CA VAL A 322 -26.03 60.05 6.32
C VAL A 322 -24.53 59.66 6.47
N GLU A 323 -23.61 59.72 5.50
CA GLU A 323 -23.43 60.48 4.27
C GLU A 323 -22.37 59.80 3.38
N GLN A 324 -22.27 60.29 2.15
CA GLN A 324 -21.19 60.10 1.20
C GLN A 324 -19.82 60.56 1.74
N ALA A 325 -18.73 59.91 1.30
CA ALA A 325 -17.60 60.62 0.71
C ALA A 325 -16.66 59.63 0.01
N ALA A 326 -16.30 60.00 -1.22
CA ALA A 326 -15.31 59.35 -2.04
C ALA A 326 -13.88 59.83 -1.67
N THR A 327 -12.89 59.14 -2.25
CA THR A 327 -11.62 59.67 -2.81
C THR A 327 -10.32 59.24 -2.10
N VAL A 328 -9.58 58.36 -2.78
CA VAL A 328 -8.13 58.38 -3.12
C VAL A 328 -7.15 58.78 -2.02
N VAL A 329 -6.27 57.86 -1.60
CA VAL A 329 -4.87 57.67 -2.06
C VAL A 329 -4.50 56.20 -1.89
#